data_AF-A0A7K0QRX5-F1
#
_entry.id   AF-A0A7K0QRX5-F1
#
_cell.length_a   1.000
_cell.length_b   1.000
_cell.length_c   1.000
_cell.angle_alpha   90.00
_cell.angle_beta   90.00
_cell.angle_gamma   90.00
#
_symmetry.space_group_name_H-M   'P 1'
#
loop_
_entity.id
_entity.type
_entity.pdbx_description
1 polymer ?
#
loop_
_entity_poly.entity_id
_entity_poly.type
_entity_poly.pdbx_seq_one_letter_code
_entity_poly.pdbx_strand_id
1 'polypeptide(L)'
;MRLAGRAALMACIPVLALTATAAGLPVDSVVPMTLAQAAKDIEQTRGCRLTVSIRPLDNCLFGDVSGNHSMVLIGDSNASHWLPALDRAAKRHGWRLYFFANAACPIAQVPVYQIRFKRIYVECDIWRDSLVEKLSEIGPIDVLVIGRTWQYQDLIRDSQGRTMSPVKLEAAWRSGMTGFLARLSVPRPRVAVIRSQPNPGLDYTVCLGKNLATPSICDQARVQVAHPDGLLARAESRIPNLTLVDPTDAFYSAHLLTSVAKRNDQVPEPNSHDSDLFE
;
A
#
# COMPACT_ATOMS: atom_id res chain seq x y z
N MET A 1 31.71 23.92 -59.09
CA MET A 1 31.99 24.98 -58.09
C MET A 1 30.74 25.15 -57.22
N ARG A 2 30.91 25.00 -55.89
CA ARG A 2 30.22 25.63 -54.72
C ARG A 2 28.90 26.41 -55.00
N LEU A 3 27.88 26.49 -54.15
CA LEU A 3 27.39 25.89 -52.87
C LEU A 3 26.05 26.64 -52.56
N ALA A 4 25.29 26.14 -51.56
CA ALA A 4 24.15 26.78 -50.84
C ALA A 4 22.74 26.58 -51.44
N GLY A 5 21.72 26.12 -50.70
CA GLY A 5 21.70 25.75 -49.28
C GLY A 5 20.36 25.20 -48.76
N ARG A 6 20.49 24.62 -47.56
CA ARG A 6 19.51 24.34 -46.49
C ARG A 6 18.45 23.26 -46.67
N ALA A 7 18.79 22.10 -46.11
CA ALA A 7 17.90 21.07 -45.61
C ALA A 7 17.00 21.58 -44.47
N ALA A 8 15.71 21.20 -44.49
CA ALA A 8 14.82 21.32 -43.35
C ALA A 8 14.84 20.00 -42.57
N LEU A 9 15.35 20.04 -41.33
CA LEU A 9 15.26 18.96 -40.36
C LEU A 9 13.85 18.97 -39.71
N MET A 10 13.24 17.78 -39.66
CA MET A 10 12.86 17.06 -38.44
C MET A 10 12.21 17.85 -37.28
N ALA A 11 10.96 17.50 -36.93
CA ALA A 11 10.55 17.30 -35.53
C ALA A 11 9.21 16.54 -35.46
N CYS A 12 9.27 15.31 -34.96
CA CYS A 12 8.13 14.55 -34.45
C CYS A 12 7.44 15.34 -33.33
N ILE A 13 6.11 15.27 -33.31
CA ILE A 13 5.26 15.68 -32.18
C ILE A 13 5.70 14.86 -30.96
N PRO A 14 6.21 15.47 -29.87
CA PRO A 14 6.44 14.73 -28.64
C PRO A 14 5.09 14.57 -27.94
N VAL A 15 4.73 13.31 -27.71
CA VAL A 15 3.72 12.87 -26.75
C VAL A 15 3.94 13.63 -25.45
N LEU A 16 2.91 14.34 -24.98
CA LEU A 16 2.89 14.90 -23.62
C LEU A 16 3.12 13.75 -22.63
N ALA A 17 4.35 13.65 -22.13
CA ALA A 17 4.63 12.94 -20.90
C ALA A 17 3.95 13.73 -19.77
N LEU A 18 2.79 13.26 -19.32
CA LEU A 18 2.28 13.63 -18.01
C LEU A 18 3.24 13.00 -16.99
N THR A 19 4.31 13.73 -16.67
CA THR A 19 5.03 13.54 -15.42
C THR A 19 4.04 13.85 -14.31
N ALA A 20 3.48 12.81 -13.69
CA ALA A 20 2.91 12.95 -12.37
C ALA A 20 4.10 13.25 -11.43
N THR A 21 4.48 14.52 -11.34
CA THR A 21 5.18 15.03 -10.17
C THR A 21 4.25 14.70 -9.01
N ALA A 22 4.64 13.70 -8.22
CA ALA A 22 4.14 13.52 -6.88
C ALA A 22 4.12 14.92 -6.25
N ALA A 23 2.93 15.40 -5.92
CA ALA A 23 2.78 16.65 -5.21
C ALA A 23 3.77 16.61 -4.04
N GLY A 24 4.72 17.54 -4.03
CA GLY A 24 5.71 17.70 -2.98
C GLY A 24 4.99 18.11 -1.71
N LEU A 25 4.37 17.14 -1.04
CA LEU A 25 3.98 17.28 0.34
C LEU A 25 5.28 17.39 1.13
N PRO A 26 5.51 18.47 1.90
CA PRO A 26 6.65 18.52 2.81
C PRO A 26 6.57 17.31 3.73
N VAL A 27 7.60 16.46 3.66
CA VAL A 27 7.75 15.25 4.51
C VAL A 27 8.10 15.63 5.96
N ASP A 28 8.13 16.92 6.27
CA ASP A 28 8.58 17.49 7.54
C ASP A 28 7.56 17.34 8.68
N SER A 29 6.31 16.94 8.41
CA SER A 29 5.35 16.66 9.48
C SER A 29 5.43 15.20 9.90
N VAL A 30 6.53 14.81 10.54
CA VAL A 30 6.50 13.61 11.38
C VAL A 30 5.46 13.88 12.47
N VAL A 31 4.31 13.20 12.43
CA VAL A 31 3.26 13.42 13.43
C VAL A 31 3.78 12.90 14.77
N PRO A 32 4.09 13.78 15.74
CA PRO A 32 4.64 13.32 16.99
C PRO A 32 3.55 12.60 17.77
N MET A 33 3.78 11.35 18.13
CA MET A 33 2.88 10.57 18.99
C MET A 33 3.62 10.18 20.26
N THR A 34 2.92 10.17 21.38
CA THR A 34 3.40 9.51 22.61
C THR A 34 3.33 7.99 22.44
N LEU A 35 4.07 7.24 23.27
CA LEU A 35 3.93 5.77 23.29
C LEU A 35 2.51 5.33 23.65
N ALA A 36 1.81 6.08 24.51
CA ALA A 36 0.44 5.79 24.88
C ALA A 36 -0.54 6.00 23.71
N GLN A 37 -0.31 7.04 22.88
CA GLN A 37 -1.08 7.25 21.66
C GLN A 37 -0.78 6.17 20.63
N ALA A 38 0.50 5.85 20.39
CA ALA A 38 0.90 4.79 19.46
C ALA A 38 0.34 3.42 19.86
N ALA A 39 0.34 3.09 21.16
CA ALA A 39 -0.24 1.84 21.66
C ALA A 39 -1.77 1.74 21.46
N LYS A 40 -2.45 2.88 21.31
CA LYS A 40 -3.89 2.96 21.04
C LYS A 40 -4.21 3.19 19.56
N ASP A 41 -3.19 3.32 18.71
CA ASP A 41 -3.35 3.53 17.27
C ASP A 41 -3.72 2.21 16.60
N ILE A 42 -5.03 1.95 16.57
CA ILE A 42 -5.61 0.74 16.02
C ILE A 42 -6.39 1.13 14.76
N GLU A 43 -6.17 0.38 13.68
CA GLU A 43 -6.89 0.58 12.42
C GLU A 43 -8.41 0.53 12.62
N GLN A 44 -9.09 1.62 12.24
CA GLN A 44 -10.55 1.70 12.30
C GLN A 44 -11.15 1.21 10.98
N THR A 45 -11.12 -0.11 10.76
CA THR A 45 -11.61 -0.71 9.52
C THR A 45 -13.12 -0.97 9.49
N ARG A 46 -13.85 -0.69 10.59
CA ARG A 46 -15.31 -0.89 10.69
C ARG A 46 -15.78 -2.31 10.29
N GLY A 47 -14.95 -3.32 10.55
CA GLY A 47 -15.24 -4.72 10.20
C GLY A 47 -14.95 -5.11 8.74
N CYS A 48 -14.48 -4.17 7.91
CA CYS A 48 -14.18 -4.36 6.49
C CYS A 48 -12.86 -5.08 6.21
N ARG A 49 -12.00 -5.21 7.22
CA ARG A 49 -10.86 -6.13 7.17
C ARG A 49 -11.25 -7.46 7.79
N LEU A 50 -11.31 -8.51 6.97
CA LEU A 50 -11.52 -9.86 7.42
C LEU A 50 -10.27 -10.40 8.12
N THR A 51 -10.49 -11.13 9.22
CA THR A 51 -9.42 -11.85 9.92
C THR A 51 -9.43 -13.29 9.48
N VAL A 52 -8.80 -13.56 8.33
CA VAL A 52 -8.62 -14.91 7.79
C VAL A 52 -9.97 -15.62 7.59
N SER A 53 -10.88 -15.03 6.82
CA SER A 53 -12.30 -15.44 6.74
C SER A 53 -12.88 -15.34 5.33
N ILE A 54 -14.02 -16.00 5.10
CA ILE A 54 -14.81 -15.97 3.84
C ILE A 54 -16.20 -15.35 4.04
N ARG A 55 -16.39 -14.53 5.07
CA ARG A 55 -17.67 -13.85 5.28
C ARG A 55 -18.02 -12.97 4.07
N PRO A 56 -19.32 -12.78 3.78
CA PRO A 56 -19.77 -11.87 2.74
C PRO A 56 -19.12 -10.49 2.85
N LEU A 57 -18.85 -9.86 1.70
CA LEU A 57 -18.28 -8.52 1.63
C LEU A 57 -19.38 -7.47 1.79
N ASP A 58 -19.43 -6.88 2.97
CA ASP A 58 -20.31 -5.75 3.26
C ASP A 58 -19.97 -4.53 2.38
N ASN A 59 -20.87 -3.54 2.33
CA ASN A 59 -20.61 -2.31 1.58
C ASN A 59 -19.65 -1.38 2.35
N CYS A 60 -18.36 -1.67 2.21
CA CYS A 60 -17.28 -1.00 2.92
C CYS A 60 -16.89 0.34 2.29
N LEU A 61 -17.81 1.31 2.40
CA LEU A 61 -17.68 2.65 1.83
C LEU A 61 -17.18 3.68 2.84
N PHE A 62 -16.11 4.37 2.47
CA PHE A 62 -15.35 5.43 3.15
C PHE A 62 -15.25 6.64 2.22
N GLY A 63 -14.50 7.67 2.62
CA GLY A 63 -14.30 8.88 1.85
C GLY A 63 -15.51 9.82 1.91
N ASP A 64 -15.72 10.56 0.83
CA ASP A 64 -16.97 11.27 0.56
C ASP A 64 -17.93 10.30 -0.15
N VAL A 65 -18.98 9.87 0.57
CA VAL A 65 -19.96 8.91 0.06
C VAL A 65 -20.78 9.46 -1.11
N SER A 66 -20.81 10.78 -1.29
CA SER A 66 -21.48 11.48 -2.40
C SER A 66 -20.56 11.78 -3.57
N GLY A 67 -19.29 11.39 -3.49
CA GLY A 67 -18.27 11.67 -4.49
C GLY A 67 -18.55 11.05 -5.85
N ASN A 68 -18.24 11.79 -6.91
CA ASN A 68 -18.44 11.33 -8.29
C ASN A 68 -17.33 10.39 -8.78
N HIS A 69 -16.14 10.46 -8.17
CA HIS A 69 -15.01 9.58 -8.45
C HIS A 69 -14.91 8.45 -7.42
N SER A 70 -14.36 7.32 -7.82
CA SER A 70 -14.19 6.15 -6.97
C SER A 70 -12.74 5.67 -6.90
N MET A 71 -12.27 5.52 -5.67
CA MET A 71 -11.06 4.82 -5.32
C MET A 71 -11.43 3.51 -4.62
N VAL A 72 -10.68 2.46 -4.91
CA VAL A 72 -10.84 1.16 -4.25
C VAL A 72 -9.51 0.75 -3.66
N LEU A 73 -9.46 0.51 -2.35
CA LEU A 73 -8.31 -0.03 -1.64
C LEU A 73 -8.55 -1.52 -1.33
N ILE A 74 -7.71 -2.40 -1.88
CA ILE A 74 -7.79 -3.84 -1.66
C ILE A 74 -6.48 -4.43 -1.15
N GLY A 75 -6.57 -5.54 -0.43
CA GLY A 75 -5.40 -6.32 -0.04
C GLY A 75 -5.54 -7.02 1.29
N ASP A 76 -4.56 -6.81 2.16
CA ASP A 76 -4.43 -7.48 3.46
C ASP A 76 -4.28 -6.47 4.62
N SER A 77 -3.63 -6.88 5.71
CA SER A 77 -3.30 -5.99 6.83
C SER A 77 -2.52 -4.75 6.39
N ASN A 78 -1.61 -4.88 5.42
CA ASN A 78 -0.81 -3.75 4.97
C ASN A 78 -1.65 -2.76 4.15
N ALA A 79 -2.64 -3.22 3.39
CA ALA A 79 -3.62 -2.33 2.76
C ALA A 79 -4.40 -1.55 3.82
N SER A 80 -4.76 -2.21 4.90
CA SER A 80 -5.57 -1.66 5.98
C SER A 80 -4.86 -0.51 6.72
N HIS A 81 -3.52 -0.54 6.82
CA HIS A 81 -2.72 0.57 7.36
C HIS A 81 -2.85 1.87 6.53
N TRP A 82 -3.13 1.77 5.24
CA TRP A 82 -3.29 2.92 4.35
C TRP A 82 -4.70 3.52 4.37
N LEU A 83 -5.67 2.81 4.93
CA LEU A 83 -7.06 3.23 4.95
C LEU A 83 -7.27 4.63 5.58
N PRO A 84 -6.71 4.97 6.76
CA PRO A 84 -6.93 6.28 7.35
C PRO A 84 -6.40 7.43 6.48
N ALA A 85 -5.25 7.25 5.84
CA ALA A 85 -4.66 8.26 4.97
C ALA A 85 -5.49 8.47 3.70
N LEU A 86 -5.91 7.36 3.07
CA LEU A 86 -6.72 7.39 1.86
C LEU A 86 -8.15 7.89 2.14
N ASP A 87 -8.75 7.56 3.29
CA ASP A 87 -10.07 8.08 3.69
C ASP A 87 -10.04 9.61 3.85
N ARG A 88 -9.01 10.15 4.51
CA ARG A 88 -8.82 11.60 4.62
C ARG A 88 -8.61 12.25 3.25
N ALA A 89 -7.79 11.67 2.39
CA ALA A 89 -7.58 12.19 1.04
C ALA A 89 -8.87 12.16 0.21
N ALA A 90 -9.61 11.05 0.26
CA ALA A 90 -10.86 10.88 -0.46
C ALA A 90 -11.92 11.89 -0.03
N LYS A 91 -12.06 12.15 1.28
CA LYS A 91 -12.94 13.22 1.81
C LYS A 91 -12.57 14.60 1.30
N ARG A 92 -11.27 14.96 1.33
CA ARG A 92 -10.80 16.27 0.88
C ARG A 92 -11.03 16.51 -0.61
N HIS A 93 -11.01 15.45 -1.42
CA HIS A 93 -11.11 15.56 -2.88
C HIS A 93 -12.51 15.21 -3.41
N GLY A 94 -13.47 14.85 -2.55
CA GLY A 94 -14.82 14.44 -2.98
C GLY A 94 -14.85 13.10 -3.71
N TRP A 95 -14.06 12.12 -3.22
CA TRP A 95 -14.00 10.76 -3.78
C TRP A 95 -14.67 9.76 -2.83
N ARG A 96 -15.40 8.80 -3.42
CA ARG A 96 -15.81 7.58 -2.73
C ARG A 96 -14.60 6.67 -2.56
N LEU A 97 -14.41 6.10 -1.38
CA LEU A 97 -13.37 5.10 -1.11
C LEU A 97 -14.01 3.77 -0.71
N TYR A 98 -13.88 2.74 -1.53
CA TYR A 98 -14.23 1.39 -1.12
C TYR A 98 -13.02 0.68 -0.54
N PHE A 99 -13.20 -0.12 0.50
CA PHE A 99 -12.11 -0.82 1.16
C PHE A 99 -12.44 -2.28 1.42
N PHE A 100 -11.61 -3.20 0.93
CA PHE A 100 -11.77 -4.64 1.19
C PHE A 100 -10.42 -5.28 1.46
N ALA A 101 -10.25 -5.84 2.65
CA ALA A 101 -9.02 -6.53 3.00
C ALA A 101 -9.28 -7.87 3.68
N ASN A 102 -8.38 -8.82 3.47
CA ASN A 102 -8.37 -10.09 4.19
C ASN A 102 -6.95 -10.40 4.67
N ALA A 103 -6.81 -10.60 5.97
CA ALA A 103 -5.51 -10.76 6.61
C ALA A 103 -4.72 -11.92 5.98
N ALA A 104 -3.45 -11.64 5.63
CA ALA A 104 -2.53 -12.61 5.03
C ALA A 104 -3.07 -13.30 3.75
N CYS A 105 -3.92 -12.59 3.00
CA CYS A 105 -4.41 -13.00 1.70
C CYS A 105 -3.94 -12.02 0.60
N PRO A 106 -2.96 -12.41 -0.25
CA PRO A 106 -2.55 -11.57 -1.36
C PRO A 106 -3.61 -11.57 -2.46
N ILE A 107 -3.78 -10.43 -3.12
CA ILE A 107 -4.61 -10.30 -4.33
C ILE A 107 -4.07 -11.13 -5.49
N ALA A 108 -2.74 -11.29 -5.57
CA ALA A 108 -2.11 -12.15 -6.56
C ALA A 108 -2.64 -13.58 -6.44
N GLN A 109 -3.11 -14.17 -7.55
CA GLN A 109 -3.63 -15.54 -7.57
C GLN A 109 -2.53 -16.60 -7.44
N VAL A 110 -1.99 -16.74 -6.23
CA VAL A 110 -0.92 -17.68 -5.89
C VAL A 110 -1.25 -18.45 -4.60
N PRO A 111 -0.80 -19.71 -4.45
CA PRO A 111 -0.92 -20.43 -3.20
C PRO A 111 -0.05 -19.78 -2.13
N VAL A 112 -0.66 -19.42 -1.00
CA VAL A 112 0.04 -18.84 0.15
C VAL A 112 -0.09 -19.76 1.35
N TYR A 113 1.03 -19.99 2.04
CA TYR A 113 1.06 -20.74 3.29
C TYR A 113 0.60 -19.86 4.45
N GLN A 114 -0.45 -20.27 5.16
CA GLN A 114 -0.94 -19.58 6.34
C GLN A 114 -0.30 -20.16 7.60
N ILE A 115 0.52 -19.34 8.28
CA ILE A 115 1.28 -19.76 9.47
C ILE A 115 0.34 -20.24 10.58
N ARG A 116 -0.79 -19.55 10.79
CA ARG A 116 -1.76 -19.91 11.84
C ARG A 116 -2.38 -21.29 11.63
N PHE A 117 -2.74 -21.61 10.40
CA PHE A 117 -3.42 -22.87 10.06
C PHE A 117 -2.46 -23.98 9.64
N LYS A 118 -1.18 -23.64 9.45
CA LYS A 118 -0.10 -24.54 9.03
C LYS A 118 -0.38 -25.26 7.71
N ARG A 119 -1.11 -24.61 6.79
CA ARG A 119 -1.47 -25.15 5.47
C ARG A 119 -1.62 -24.05 4.43
N ILE A 120 -1.83 -24.45 3.17
CA ILE A 120 -2.24 -23.53 2.12
C ILE A 120 -3.58 -22.89 2.48
N TYR A 121 -3.66 -21.58 2.23
CA TYR A 121 -4.78 -20.75 2.60
C TYR A 121 -5.87 -20.71 1.52
N VAL A 122 -6.59 -21.82 1.34
CA VAL A 122 -7.61 -21.97 0.28
C VAL A 122 -8.76 -20.96 0.39
N GLU A 123 -9.06 -20.49 1.59
CA GLU A 123 -10.08 -19.47 1.81
C GLU A 123 -9.72 -18.11 1.19
N CYS A 124 -8.43 -17.84 0.99
CA CYS A 124 -7.99 -16.65 0.26
C CYS A 124 -8.48 -16.68 -1.19
N ASP A 125 -8.50 -17.87 -1.81
CA ASP A 125 -8.96 -18.03 -3.18
C ASP A 125 -10.47 -17.70 -3.28
N ILE A 126 -11.27 -18.25 -2.37
CA ILE A 126 -12.71 -18.00 -2.26
C ILE A 126 -13.00 -16.50 -2.05
N TRP A 127 -12.24 -15.86 -1.16
CA TRP A 127 -12.39 -14.43 -0.90
C TRP A 127 -12.04 -13.58 -2.12
N ARG A 128 -10.98 -13.92 -2.87
CA ARG A 128 -10.64 -13.20 -4.11
C ARG A 128 -11.73 -13.32 -5.16
N ASP A 129 -12.36 -14.49 -5.27
CA ASP A 129 -13.48 -14.68 -6.20
C ASP A 129 -14.67 -13.80 -5.83
N SER A 130 -15.03 -13.78 -4.54
CA SER A 130 -16.08 -12.89 -4.01
C SER A 130 -15.72 -11.41 -4.19
N LEU A 131 -14.44 -11.06 -4.08
CA LEU A 131 -13.97 -9.69 -4.31
C LEU A 131 -14.15 -9.27 -5.76
N VAL A 132 -13.82 -10.12 -6.74
CA VAL A 132 -14.02 -9.81 -8.16
C VAL A 132 -15.49 -9.52 -8.47
N GLU A 133 -16.40 -10.35 -7.93
CA GLU A 133 -17.85 -10.13 -8.03
C GLU A 133 -18.23 -8.80 -7.39
N LYS A 134 -17.77 -8.55 -6.17
CA LYS A 134 -18.07 -7.31 -5.45
C LYS A 134 -17.60 -6.05 -6.18
N LEU A 135 -16.40 -6.08 -6.77
CA LEU A 135 -15.87 -4.97 -7.56
C LEU A 135 -16.69 -4.70 -8.82
N SER A 136 -17.34 -5.72 -9.37
CA SER A 136 -18.24 -5.56 -10.52
C SER A 136 -19.59 -4.95 -10.10
N GLU A 137 -20.06 -5.23 -8.88
CA GLU A 137 -21.31 -4.68 -8.35
C GLU A 137 -21.24 -3.18 -8.01
N ILE A 138 -20.11 -2.70 -7.48
CA ILE A 138 -19.99 -1.32 -6.96
C ILE A 138 -19.90 -0.24 -8.06
N GLY A 139 -19.80 -0.64 -9.33
CA GLY A 139 -19.79 0.26 -10.48
C GLY A 139 -18.39 0.68 -10.95
N PRO A 140 -18.27 1.80 -11.67
CA PRO A 140 -16.98 2.25 -12.22
C PRO A 140 -15.93 2.45 -11.14
N ILE A 141 -14.68 2.09 -11.46
CA ILE A 141 -13.50 2.25 -10.61
C ILE A 141 -12.54 3.19 -11.34
N ASP A 142 -12.26 4.38 -10.80
CA ASP A 142 -11.27 5.28 -11.39
C ASP A 142 -9.84 4.86 -11.02
N VAL A 143 -9.64 4.50 -9.74
CA VAL A 143 -8.34 4.12 -9.19
C VAL A 143 -8.48 2.86 -8.33
N LEU A 144 -7.66 1.84 -8.64
CA LEU A 144 -7.50 0.64 -7.83
C LEU A 144 -6.15 0.67 -7.13
N VAL A 145 -6.17 0.68 -5.80
CA VAL A 145 -5.00 0.67 -4.93
C VAL A 145 -4.88 -0.70 -4.26
N ILE A 146 -3.72 -1.32 -4.38
CA ILE A 146 -3.44 -2.64 -3.81
C ILE A 146 -2.35 -2.50 -2.74
N GLY A 147 -2.63 -2.93 -1.51
CA GLY A 147 -1.65 -3.05 -0.45
C GLY A 147 -1.34 -4.51 -0.13
N ARG A 148 -0.08 -4.83 0.15
CA ARG A 148 0.35 -6.20 0.43
C ARG A 148 1.58 -6.24 1.34
N THR A 149 1.72 -7.32 2.11
CA THR A 149 2.93 -7.58 2.90
C THR A 149 4.11 -8.08 2.06
N TRP A 150 5.33 -7.76 2.50
CA TRP A 150 6.58 -8.24 1.89
C TRP A 150 6.76 -9.74 2.15
N GLN A 151 6.17 -10.24 3.24
CA GLN A 151 6.31 -11.63 3.71
C GLN A 151 5.83 -12.66 2.69
N TYR A 152 5.03 -12.28 1.68
CA TYR A 152 4.63 -13.23 0.64
C TYR A 152 5.80 -13.81 -0.14
N GLN A 153 6.94 -13.11 -0.21
CA GLN A 153 8.15 -13.66 -0.81
C GLN A 153 8.69 -14.91 -0.09
N ASP A 154 8.28 -15.13 1.16
CA ASP A 154 8.65 -16.28 1.98
C ASP A 154 7.49 -17.26 2.20
N LEU A 155 6.25 -16.83 1.93
CA LEU A 155 5.02 -17.59 2.21
C LEU A 155 4.37 -18.23 0.99
N ILE A 156 4.72 -17.79 -0.22
CA ILE A 156 4.21 -18.41 -1.45
C ILE A 156 4.75 -19.83 -1.58
N ARG A 157 3.89 -20.73 -2.07
CA ARG A 157 4.22 -22.14 -2.31
C ARG A 157 3.83 -22.56 -3.73
N ASP A 158 4.55 -23.54 -4.27
CA ASP A 158 4.14 -24.21 -5.50
C ASP A 158 2.89 -25.07 -5.31
N SER A 159 2.41 -25.67 -6.39
CA SER A 159 1.23 -26.55 -6.39
C SER A 159 1.39 -27.80 -5.52
N GLN A 160 2.62 -28.17 -5.16
CA GLN A 160 2.92 -29.26 -4.21
C GLN A 160 3.17 -28.75 -2.78
N GLY A 161 2.94 -27.47 -2.50
CA GLY A 161 3.14 -26.88 -1.18
C GLY A 161 4.61 -26.61 -0.81
N ARG A 162 5.53 -26.62 -1.77
CA ARG A 162 6.97 -26.41 -1.55
C ARG A 162 7.37 -24.96 -1.75
N THR A 163 8.44 -24.54 -1.09
CA THR A 163 9.04 -23.21 -1.32
C THR A 163 9.54 -23.10 -2.76
N MET A 164 9.25 -21.98 -3.41
CA MET A 164 9.71 -21.70 -4.76
C MET A 164 11.12 -21.11 -4.77
N SER A 165 11.87 -21.32 -5.85
CA SER A 165 13.06 -20.50 -6.11
C SER A 165 12.65 -19.05 -6.41
N PRO A 166 13.53 -18.05 -6.18
CA PRO A 166 13.21 -16.64 -6.42
C PRO A 166 12.65 -16.36 -7.83
N VAL A 167 13.26 -16.94 -8.87
CA VAL A 167 12.79 -16.78 -10.26
C VAL A 167 11.38 -17.32 -10.47
N LYS A 168 11.07 -18.50 -9.91
CA LYS A 168 9.74 -19.10 -10.00
C LYS A 168 8.71 -18.29 -9.23
N LEU A 169 9.09 -17.76 -8.06
CA LEU A 169 8.23 -16.90 -7.25
C LEU A 169 7.89 -15.60 -7.97
N GLU A 170 8.88 -14.89 -8.52
CA GLU A 170 8.65 -13.65 -9.28
C GLU A 170 7.71 -13.89 -10.46
N ALA A 171 7.90 -15.00 -11.20
CA ALA A 171 7.04 -15.37 -12.31
C ALA A 171 5.61 -15.70 -11.85
N ALA A 172 5.46 -16.49 -10.78
CA ALA A 172 4.17 -16.85 -10.21
C ALA A 172 3.42 -15.62 -9.68
N TRP A 173 4.10 -14.73 -8.96
CA TRP A 173 3.51 -13.48 -8.46
C TRP A 173 3.01 -12.60 -9.60
N ARG A 174 3.85 -12.34 -10.61
CA ARG A 174 3.48 -11.54 -11.78
C ARG A 174 2.28 -12.14 -12.51
N SER A 175 2.28 -13.45 -12.72
CA SER A 175 1.17 -14.16 -13.36
C SER A 175 -0.10 -14.05 -12.53
N GLY A 176 -0.01 -14.25 -11.21
CA GLY A 176 -1.17 -14.20 -10.31
C GLY A 176 -1.78 -12.81 -10.20
N MET A 177 -0.95 -11.77 -10.17
CA MET A 177 -1.41 -10.37 -10.22
C MET A 177 -2.08 -10.04 -11.55
N THR A 178 -1.46 -10.44 -12.67
CA THR A 178 -2.02 -10.22 -14.02
C THR A 178 -3.34 -10.95 -14.20
N GLY A 179 -3.44 -12.19 -13.70
CA GLY A 179 -4.66 -12.99 -13.71
C GLY A 179 -5.79 -12.34 -12.92
N PHE A 180 -5.52 -11.83 -11.71
CA PHE A 180 -6.52 -11.11 -10.92
C PHE A 180 -7.03 -9.87 -11.67
N LEU A 181 -6.11 -9.02 -12.17
CA LEU A 181 -6.47 -7.80 -12.88
C LEU A 181 -7.27 -8.07 -14.17
N ALA A 182 -6.97 -9.18 -14.87
CA ALA A 182 -7.69 -9.58 -16.07
C ALA A 182 -9.12 -10.06 -15.80
N ARG A 183 -9.44 -10.46 -14.56
CA ARG A 183 -10.80 -10.87 -14.15
C ARG A 183 -11.71 -9.68 -13.80
N LEU A 184 -11.15 -8.48 -13.65
CA LEU A 184 -11.94 -7.31 -13.32
C LEU A 184 -12.80 -6.91 -14.53
N SER A 185 -14.11 -7.07 -14.40
CA SER A 185 -15.11 -6.72 -15.43
C SER A 185 -15.46 -5.23 -15.44
N VAL A 186 -14.53 -4.36 -15.04
CA VAL A 186 -14.71 -2.91 -15.00
C VAL A 186 -13.82 -2.23 -16.05
N PRO A 187 -14.20 -1.04 -16.56
CA PRO A 187 -13.32 -0.25 -17.42
C PRO A 187 -11.95 -0.05 -16.76
N ARG A 188 -10.85 -0.26 -17.51
CA ARG A 188 -9.48 -0.38 -16.99
C ARG A 188 -9.13 0.76 -16.01
N PRO A 189 -9.17 0.52 -14.68
CA PRO A 189 -8.84 1.54 -13.71
C PRO A 189 -7.35 1.85 -13.78
N ARG A 190 -6.95 3.02 -13.25
CA ARG A 190 -5.54 3.25 -12.95
C ARG A 190 -5.16 2.34 -11.77
N VAL A 191 -4.20 1.43 -11.97
CA VAL A 191 -3.79 0.47 -10.94
C VAL A 191 -2.52 0.95 -10.26
N ALA A 192 -2.55 1.04 -8.94
CA ALA A 192 -1.40 1.32 -8.09
C ALA A 192 -1.19 0.19 -7.07
N VAL A 193 0.05 -0.26 -6.90
CA VAL A 193 0.43 -1.12 -5.77
C VAL A 193 1.28 -0.29 -4.82
N ILE A 194 0.85 -0.20 -3.56
CA ILE A 194 1.66 0.39 -2.51
C ILE A 194 2.64 -0.68 -2.03
N ARG A 195 3.93 -0.38 -2.17
CA ARG A 195 5.01 -1.24 -1.69
C ARG A 195 4.91 -1.41 -0.18
N SER A 196 5.52 -2.48 0.31
CA SER A 196 5.52 -2.76 1.75
C SER A 196 6.23 -1.66 2.49
N GLN A 197 5.75 -1.36 3.70
CA GLN A 197 6.47 -0.47 4.61
C GLN A 197 7.86 -1.05 4.90
N PRO A 198 8.86 -0.21 5.24
CA PRO A 198 10.15 -0.67 5.73
C PRO A 198 9.98 -1.69 6.87
N ASN A 199 10.85 -2.70 6.90
CA ASN A 199 10.84 -3.70 7.96
C ASN A 199 12.02 -3.45 8.91
N PRO A 200 11.82 -2.80 10.06
CA PRO A 200 12.91 -2.43 10.96
C PRO A 200 13.63 -3.62 11.59
N GLY A 201 13.10 -4.84 11.49
CA GLY A 201 13.69 -6.03 12.12
C GLY A 201 13.64 -6.03 13.65
N LEU A 202 12.99 -5.03 14.25
CA LEU A 202 12.79 -4.87 15.68
C LEU A 202 11.39 -4.33 15.99
N ASP A 203 10.89 -4.62 17.19
CA ASP A 203 9.66 -4.04 17.70
C ASP A 203 9.95 -2.66 18.31
N TYR A 204 9.53 -1.59 17.61
CA TYR A 204 9.77 -0.22 18.05
C TYR A 204 9.13 0.08 19.41
N THR A 205 7.97 -0.50 19.71
CA THR A 205 7.29 -0.27 20.99
C THR A 205 8.10 -0.85 22.14
N VAL A 206 8.63 -2.07 21.96
CA VAL A 206 9.50 -2.72 22.94
C VAL A 206 10.84 -1.99 23.07
N CYS A 207 11.43 -1.59 21.94
CA CYS A 207 12.71 -0.87 21.96
C CYS A 207 12.57 0.49 22.67
N LEU A 208 11.54 1.27 22.32
CA LEU A 208 11.32 2.60 22.89
C LEU A 208 10.95 2.52 24.37
N GLY A 209 10.12 1.54 24.74
CA GLY A 209 9.79 1.29 26.15
C GLY A 209 11.03 1.01 27.02
N LYS A 210 12.07 0.38 26.45
CA LYS A 210 13.34 0.11 27.15
C LYS A 210 14.35 1.27 27.09
N ASN A 211 14.22 2.18 26.12
CA ASN A 211 15.22 3.21 25.82
C ASN A 211 14.63 4.63 25.85
N LEU A 212 13.70 4.92 26.77
CA LEU A 212 13.01 6.22 26.87
C LEU A 212 13.95 7.43 26.99
N ALA A 213 15.12 7.24 27.62
CA ALA A 213 16.12 8.29 27.79
C ALA A 213 16.93 8.56 26.51
N THR A 214 17.10 7.53 25.67
CA THR A 214 17.88 7.58 24.42
C THR A 214 17.15 6.85 23.29
N PRO A 215 16.02 7.38 22.78
CA PRO A 215 15.21 6.72 21.75
C PRO A 215 15.96 6.43 20.46
N SER A 216 16.98 7.23 20.13
CA SER A 216 17.80 7.09 18.91
C SER A 216 18.53 5.75 18.79
N ILE A 217 18.69 4.98 19.88
CA ILE A 217 19.19 3.59 19.83
C ILE A 217 18.27 2.69 18.99
N CYS A 218 16.99 3.03 18.90
CA CYS A 218 16.01 2.29 18.12
C CYS A 218 16.03 2.64 16.63
N ASP A 219 16.62 3.78 16.24
CA ASP A 219 16.60 4.24 14.86
C ASP A 219 17.32 3.24 13.93
N GLN A 220 16.75 3.01 12.74
CA GLN A 220 17.30 2.06 11.76
C GLN A 220 17.77 2.78 10.50
N ALA A 221 18.94 2.34 9.99
CA ALA A 221 19.49 2.87 8.76
C ALA A 221 18.61 2.48 7.56
N ARG A 222 18.26 3.45 6.72
CA ARG A 222 17.39 3.22 5.55
C ARG A 222 17.84 2.08 4.66
N VAL A 223 19.13 2.03 4.38
CA VAL A 223 19.72 1.02 3.50
C VAL A 223 19.57 -0.42 4.02
N GLN A 224 19.32 -0.60 5.31
CA GLN A 224 19.18 -1.92 5.92
C GLN A 224 17.74 -2.44 5.92
N VAL A 225 16.76 -1.54 5.99
CA VAL A 225 15.37 -1.91 6.32
C VAL A 225 14.36 -1.46 5.25
N ALA A 226 14.78 -0.64 4.29
CA ALA A 226 13.97 -0.28 3.14
C ALA A 226 13.77 -1.47 2.19
N HIS A 227 12.64 -1.43 1.48
CA HIS A 227 12.37 -2.33 0.35
C HIS A 227 12.51 -3.83 0.65
N PRO A 228 11.92 -4.35 1.75
CA PRO A 228 11.98 -5.78 2.07
C PRO A 228 11.27 -6.67 1.04
N ASP A 229 10.55 -6.07 0.08
CA ASP A 229 9.66 -6.68 -0.90
C ASP A 229 10.25 -6.80 -2.32
N GLY A 230 11.58 -6.76 -2.46
CA GLY A 230 12.25 -6.59 -3.75
C GLY A 230 11.84 -7.61 -4.83
N LEU A 231 11.55 -8.86 -4.46
CA LEU A 231 11.05 -9.90 -5.39
C LEU A 231 9.67 -9.53 -5.94
N LEU A 232 8.74 -9.15 -5.07
CA LEU A 232 7.37 -8.80 -5.43
C LEU A 232 7.35 -7.51 -6.27
N ALA A 233 8.11 -6.49 -5.85
CA ALA A 233 8.22 -5.22 -6.56
C ALA A 233 8.80 -5.38 -7.97
N ARG A 234 9.82 -6.23 -8.18
CA ARG A 234 10.35 -6.53 -9.52
C ARG A 234 9.35 -7.25 -10.42
N ALA A 235 8.52 -8.12 -9.84
CA ALA A 235 7.47 -8.79 -10.58
C ALA A 235 6.35 -7.82 -11.00
N GLU A 236 5.94 -6.94 -10.08
CA GLU A 236 4.90 -5.91 -10.28
C GLU A 236 5.33 -4.83 -11.28
N SER A 237 6.59 -4.39 -11.26
CA SER A 237 7.10 -3.37 -12.21
C SER A 237 7.09 -3.81 -13.68
N ARG A 238 6.92 -5.11 -13.93
CA ARG A 238 6.82 -5.70 -15.27
C ARG A 238 5.37 -5.88 -15.73
N ILE A 239 4.38 -5.46 -14.94
CA ILE A 239 2.95 -5.52 -15.28
C ILE A 239 2.58 -4.21 -16.00
N PRO A 240 2.07 -4.27 -17.24
CA PRO A 240 1.67 -3.06 -17.97
C PRO A 240 0.58 -2.28 -17.23
N ASN A 241 0.65 -0.95 -17.27
CA ASN A 241 -0.33 -0.03 -16.66
C ASN A 241 -0.48 -0.15 -15.14
N LEU A 242 0.47 -0.79 -14.45
CA LEU A 242 0.56 -0.83 -13.00
C LEU A 242 1.63 0.18 -12.53
N THR A 243 1.27 1.03 -11.57
CA THR A 243 2.19 1.96 -10.92
C THR A 243 2.62 1.43 -9.57
N LEU A 244 3.92 1.38 -9.30
CA LEU A 244 4.43 1.14 -7.95
C LEU A 244 4.51 2.45 -7.19
N VAL A 245 3.83 2.50 -6.04
CA VAL A 245 3.94 3.60 -5.09
C VAL A 245 4.88 3.16 -3.99
N ASP A 246 6.02 3.84 -3.88
CA ASP A 246 7.02 3.59 -2.86
C ASP A 246 6.81 4.56 -1.69
N PRO A 247 6.27 4.10 -0.55
CA PRO A 247 6.02 4.98 0.56
C PRO A 247 7.27 5.21 1.42
N THR A 248 8.43 4.64 1.05
CA THR A 248 9.62 4.63 1.90
C THR A 248 9.98 6.02 2.38
N ASP A 249 10.01 7.04 1.51
CA ASP A 249 10.38 8.40 1.93
C ASP A 249 9.50 8.96 3.06
N ALA A 250 8.21 8.61 3.10
CA ALA A 250 7.29 9.05 4.15
C ALA A 250 7.60 8.47 5.54
N PHE A 251 8.42 7.41 5.61
CA PHE A 251 8.83 6.79 6.87
C PHE A 251 10.18 7.31 7.39
N TYR A 252 10.91 8.14 6.64
CA TYR A 252 12.27 8.55 7.01
C TYR A 252 12.39 10.06 7.12
N SER A 253 13.10 10.53 8.15
CA SER A 253 13.71 11.85 8.14
C SER A 253 15.19 11.71 7.81
N ALA A 254 15.70 12.45 6.82
CA ALA A 254 17.13 12.62 6.54
C ALA A 254 18.01 11.35 6.61
N HIS A 255 17.51 10.20 6.13
CA HIS A 255 18.17 8.87 6.04
C HIS A 255 17.94 7.85 7.18
N LEU A 256 17.19 8.17 8.24
CA LEU A 256 16.86 7.23 9.31
C LEU A 256 15.35 7.00 9.47
N LEU A 257 14.97 5.75 9.71
CA LEU A 257 13.62 5.39 10.13
C LEU A 257 13.55 5.80 11.59
N THR A 258 12.81 6.88 11.87
CA THR A 258 12.87 7.53 13.18
C THR A 258 11.85 6.98 14.15
N SER A 259 12.30 6.82 15.39
CA SER A 259 11.42 6.58 16.51
C SER A 259 10.76 7.90 16.97
N VAL A 260 9.48 8.10 16.63
CA VAL A 260 8.77 9.38 16.88
C VAL A 260 8.15 9.49 18.29
N ALA A 261 8.51 8.60 19.20
CA ALA A 261 7.87 8.58 20.52
C ALA A 261 8.33 9.75 21.40
N LYS A 262 7.41 10.68 21.70
CA LYS A 262 7.62 11.72 22.72
C LYS A 262 7.27 11.22 24.12
N ARG A 263 7.99 11.74 25.11
CA ARG A 263 7.82 11.49 26.54
C ARG A 263 6.47 12.08 27.02
N ASN A 264 5.71 11.36 27.85
CA ASN A 264 4.33 11.69 28.27
C ASN A 264 4.20 13.01 29.06
N ASP A 265 5.32 13.58 29.50
CA ASP A 265 5.43 14.75 30.37
C ASP A 265 5.43 16.10 29.62
N GLN A 266 5.40 16.10 28.28
CA GLN A 266 5.48 17.34 27.48
C GLN A 266 4.49 17.44 26.30
N VAL A 267 3.47 16.59 26.20
CA VAL A 267 2.45 16.71 25.16
C VAL A 267 1.15 17.20 25.81
N PRO A 268 0.79 18.49 25.67
CA PRO A 268 -0.55 18.94 25.99
C PRO A 268 -1.55 18.10 25.18
N GLU A 269 -2.61 17.60 25.82
CA GLU A 269 -3.69 16.99 25.06
C GLU A 269 -4.21 18.01 24.03
N PRO A 270 -4.33 17.65 22.75
CA PRO A 270 -4.91 18.56 21.78
C PRO A 270 -6.39 18.75 22.12
N ASN A 271 -6.72 19.95 22.59
CA ASN A 271 -8.10 20.41 22.66
C ASN A 271 -8.72 20.28 21.25
N SER A 272 -9.95 19.82 21.20
CA SER A 272 -10.69 19.41 19.99
C SER A 272 -11.11 20.54 19.05
N HIS A 273 -10.34 21.63 18.95
CA HIS A 273 -10.63 22.77 18.09
C HIS A 273 -9.34 23.39 17.56
N ASP A 274 -8.84 22.88 16.43
CA ASP A 274 -7.92 23.61 15.55
C ASP A 274 -8.38 23.37 14.10
N SER A 275 -9.53 23.95 13.79
CA SER A 275 -9.79 24.50 12.46
C SER A 275 -9.15 25.87 12.46
N ASP A 276 -8.05 26.06 11.73
CA ASP A 276 -7.60 27.32 11.13
C ASP A 276 -6.08 27.30 10.97
N LEU A 277 -5.59 26.62 9.93
CA LEU A 277 -4.40 27.03 9.18
C LEU A 277 -4.55 26.47 7.76
N PHE A 278 -4.25 27.29 6.75
CA PHE A 278 -4.40 27.11 5.28
C PHE A 278 -5.64 27.79 4.67
N GLU A 279 -5.63 29.14 4.67
CA GLU A 279 -6.08 29.93 3.50
C GLU A 279 -5.10 29.78 2.34
#